data_AF-A0A1V2YGI4-F1
#
_entry.id   AF-A0A1V2YGI4-F1
#
_cell.length_a   1.000
_cell.length_b   1.000
_cell.length_c   1.000
_cell.angle_alpha   90.00
_cell.angle_beta   90.00
_cell.angle_gamma   90.00
#
_symmetry.space_group_name_H-M   'P 1'
#
loop_
_entity.id
_entity.type
_entity.pdbx_description
1 polymer ?
#
loop_
_entity_poly.entity_id
_entity_poly.type
_entity_poly.pdbx_seq_one_letter_code
_entity_poly.pdbx_strand_id
1 'polypeptide(L)'
;MQLISEHIFLFPFCWDINERYKEYNFKPQYQIKTDIFSHIKGWRFEQLSIDTDENYNEFVYFYRPVRNVLYNGNILNTYSLECVDQNSTCELTIKDQIFMLDIKRISLRMVKSGVGLLSFYFKNTMYENADDIKKINTFSECVYPLSLPIDENLPTNIKIQLFDKIIIEDRDNIDYKKNTGKISDFIMKVLGDDFSQSKTKHKIIIEPLMGSKMMTLCLYKNDLVFNALKHSMRIEKAKFKEICKFVDSGQYYKITPFLLYSVSTKNNDSKIYDQMVSLLVIQKASVLNFSNQIASISILSKEDLIIAIEGLYEIYIQFINQIYFDEVTEDEKGDFVYKTVSKMFNIKQEIEQLDFEMKEVHEFAELITRQQSNKMMEILSVVGSGLVIPTFVTGFFGMNILDNQLGR
;
A
#
# COMPACT_ATOMS: atom_id res chain seq x y z
N MET A 1 4.30 -26.46 21.62
CA MET A 1 2.94 -26.70 21.07
C MET A 1 3.02 -26.75 19.56
N GLN A 2 2.13 -27.51 18.91
CA GLN A 2 2.08 -27.60 17.44
C GLN A 2 1.30 -26.40 16.87
N LEU A 3 1.79 -25.81 15.77
CA LEU A 3 1.08 -24.76 15.05
C LEU A 3 -0.21 -25.32 14.41
N ILE A 4 -1.35 -24.67 14.70
CA ILE A 4 -2.65 -25.01 14.12
C ILE A 4 -2.95 -24.11 12.93
N SER A 5 -2.81 -22.79 13.11
CA SER A 5 -2.97 -21.83 12.03
C SER A 5 -2.05 -20.63 12.16
N GLU A 6 -1.71 -20.05 11.01
CA GLU A 6 -1.03 -18.77 10.90
C GLU A 6 -1.97 -17.76 10.23
N HIS A 7 -2.06 -16.58 10.83
CA HIS A 7 -2.93 -15.49 10.41
C HIS A 7 -2.09 -14.25 10.14
N ILE A 8 -2.11 -13.77 8.91
CA ILE A 8 -1.37 -12.59 8.48
C ILE A 8 -2.38 -11.55 8.04
N PHE A 9 -2.39 -10.40 8.73
CA PHE A 9 -3.31 -9.30 8.45
C PHE A 9 -2.54 -8.15 7.83
N LEU A 10 -2.90 -7.79 6.60
CA LEU A 10 -2.22 -6.81 5.77
C LEU A 10 -3.08 -5.55 5.68
N PHE A 11 -2.63 -4.47 6.32
CA PHE A 11 -3.30 -3.18 6.36
C PHE A 11 -2.57 -2.16 5.45
N PRO A 12 -3.10 -1.89 4.24
CA PRO A 12 -2.54 -0.87 3.37
C PRO A 12 -3.06 0.54 3.72
N PHE A 13 -2.17 1.51 3.71
CA PHE A 13 -2.46 2.92 3.92
C PHE A 13 -1.63 3.78 2.95
N CYS A 14 -2.10 4.98 2.62
CA CYS A 14 -1.25 5.96 1.95
C CYS A 14 -0.45 6.73 2.99
N TRP A 15 0.70 7.25 2.60
CA TRP A 15 1.51 8.09 3.46
C TRP A 15 2.03 9.33 2.74
N ASP A 16 2.23 10.40 3.51
CA ASP A 16 2.84 11.65 3.06
C ASP A 16 3.65 12.29 4.21
N ILE A 17 4.67 13.08 3.89
CA ILE A 17 5.39 13.91 4.85
C ILE A 17 5.02 15.37 4.61
N ASN A 18 4.42 15.99 5.64
CA ASN A 18 4.17 17.42 5.61
C ASN A 18 5.46 18.22 5.82
N GLU A 19 6.16 18.52 4.72
CA GLU A 19 7.29 19.44 4.66
C GLU A 19 6.76 20.88 4.52
N ARG A 20 7.18 21.79 5.40
CA ARG A 20 6.84 23.22 5.26
C ARG A 20 7.35 23.68 3.89
N TYR A 21 6.46 24.06 2.97
CA TYR A 21 6.56 25.22 2.06
C TYR A 21 5.63 25.13 0.83
N LYS A 22 4.97 24.00 0.55
CA LYS A 22 3.85 23.93 -0.40
C LYS A 22 2.79 22.96 0.09
N GLU A 23 1.51 23.29 -0.13
CA GLU A 23 0.36 22.50 0.33
C GLU A 23 0.24 21.13 -0.32
N TYR A 24 1.07 20.83 -1.32
CA TYR A 24 1.05 19.59 -2.05
C TYR A 24 2.46 19.17 -2.47
N ASN A 25 2.92 18.00 -1.98
CA ASN A 25 4.23 17.45 -2.32
C ASN A 25 4.02 16.06 -2.96
N PHE A 26 3.72 16.04 -4.25
CA PHE A 26 3.39 14.83 -5.04
C PHE A 26 4.61 13.97 -5.37
N LYS A 27 5.50 13.79 -4.39
CA LYS A 27 6.84 13.24 -4.60
C LYS A 27 7.26 12.19 -3.55
N PRO A 28 6.42 11.18 -3.24
CA PRO A 28 6.76 10.12 -2.29
C PRO A 28 8.07 9.38 -2.63
N GLN A 29 8.44 9.25 -3.90
CA GLN A 29 9.71 8.66 -4.35
C GLN A 29 10.95 9.44 -3.89
N TYR A 30 10.79 10.72 -3.57
CA TYR A 30 11.84 11.55 -2.98
C TYR A 30 11.71 11.57 -1.45
N GLN A 31 10.49 11.66 -0.93
CA GLN A 31 10.22 11.68 0.51
C GLN A 31 10.66 10.39 1.21
N ILE A 32 10.54 9.22 0.57
CA ILE A 32 10.95 7.95 1.15
C ILE A 32 12.47 7.89 1.46
N LYS A 33 13.26 8.78 0.85
CA LYS A 33 14.71 8.90 1.08
C LYS A 33 15.07 9.85 2.22
N THR A 34 14.08 10.48 2.85
CA THR A 34 14.30 11.40 3.98
C THR A 34 14.68 10.63 5.24
N ASP A 35 15.33 11.34 6.17
CA ASP A 35 15.87 10.75 7.40
C ASP A 35 14.81 10.11 8.31
N ILE A 36 13.55 10.53 8.23
CA ILE A 36 12.48 9.92 9.05
C ILE A 36 12.31 8.43 8.73
N PHE A 37 12.54 8.02 7.47
CA PHE A 37 12.46 6.63 7.06
C PHE A 37 13.75 5.86 7.35
N SER A 38 14.89 6.53 7.56
CA SER A 38 16.10 5.83 8.01
C SER A 38 16.02 5.47 9.50
N HIS A 39 15.25 6.22 10.29
CA HIS A 39 15.13 6.03 11.74
C HIS A 39 13.69 6.21 12.24
N ILE A 40 12.79 5.30 11.89
CA ILE A 40 11.44 5.27 12.47
C ILE A 40 11.54 4.69 13.90
N LYS A 41 11.11 5.44 14.90
CA LYS A 41 11.28 5.07 16.31
C LYS A 41 10.56 3.75 16.64
N GLY A 42 11.30 2.79 17.22
CA GLY A 42 10.79 1.47 17.60
C GLY A 42 10.71 0.46 16.45
N TRP A 43 11.19 0.83 15.26
CA TRP A 43 11.22 -0.01 14.08
C TRP A 43 12.66 -0.23 13.61
N ARG A 44 13.04 -1.49 13.44
CA ARG A 44 14.34 -1.88 12.91
C ARG A 44 14.23 -2.12 11.41
N PHE A 45 15.06 -1.44 10.62
CA PHE A 45 15.17 -1.69 9.19
C PHE A 45 15.66 -3.12 8.92
N GLU A 46 14.96 -3.84 8.05
CA GLU A 46 15.31 -5.20 7.63
C GLU A 46 16.01 -5.16 6.26
N GLN A 47 17.23 -5.67 6.22
CA GLN A 47 17.91 -6.00 4.98
C GLN A 47 17.76 -7.50 4.70
N LEU A 48 17.50 -7.89 3.46
CA LEU A 48 17.47 -9.30 3.10
C LEU A 48 18.85 -9.92 3.35
N SER A 49 18.87 -11.03 4.09
CA SER A 49 19.99 -11.95 4.16
C SER A 49 19.57 -13.34 3.71
N ILE A 50 20.41 -14.01 2.91
CA ILE A 50 20.16 -15.37 2.41
C ILE A 50 21.04 -16.33 3.22
N ASP A 51 20.71 -16.47 4.51
CA ASP A 51 21.53 -17.23 5.46
C ASP A 51 20.98 -18.65 5.71
N THR A 52 19.72 -18.91 5.32
CA THR A 52 19.02 -20.18 5.55
C THR A 52 18.42 -20.75 4.28
N ASP A 53 18.17 -22.06 4.27
CA ASP A 53 17.48 -22.74 3.17
C ASP A 53 16.10 -22.13 2.91
N GLU A 54 15.38 -21.72 3.97
CA GLU A 54 14.09 -21.02 3.87
C GLU A 54 14.24 -19.69 3.11
N ASN A 55 15.26 -18.89 3.46
CA ASN A 55 15.51 -17.61 2.78
C ASN A 55 15.94 -17.82 1.33
N TYR A 56 16.74 -18.86 1.05
CA TYR A 56 17.10 -19.22 -0.32
C TYR A 56 15.87 -19.61 -1.13
N ASN A 57 15.03 -20.50 -0.61
CA ASN A 57 13.81 -20.97 -1.28
C ASN A 57 12.85 -19.83 -1.58
N GLU A 58 12.62 -18.93 -0.61
CA GLU A 58 11.82 -17.72 -0.81
C GLU A 58 12.42 -16.81 -1.89
N PHE A 59 13.74 -16.60 -1.86
CA PHE A 59 14.41 -15.75 -2.84
C PHE A 59 14.32 -16.32 -4.26
N VAL A 60 14.57 -17.61 -4.45
CA VAL A 60 14.56 -18.23 -5.78
C VAL A 60 13.16 -18.48 -6.33
N TYR A 61 12.14 -18.50 -5.47
CA TYR A 61 10.75 -18.70 -5.88
C TYR A 61 10.25 -17.63 -6.87
N PHE A 62 10.68 -16.37 -6.70
CA PHE A 62 10.20 -15.26 -7.52
C PHE A 62 11.06 -15.04 -8.76
N TYR A 63 10.52 -14.45 -9.83
CA TYR A 63 11.34 -13.98 -10.95
C TYR A 63 12.27 -12.83 -10.53
N ARG A 64 13.41 -12.68 -11.24
CA ARG A 64 14.41 -11.64 -10.93
C ARG A 64 13.82 -10.23 -10.81
N PRO A 65 12.92 -9.75 -11.70
CA PRO A 65 12.32 -8.42 -11.56
C PRO A 65 11.54 -8.26 -10.24
N VAL A 66 10.83 -9.30 -9.81
CA VAL A 66 10.05 -9.31 -8.56
C VAL A 66 10.97 -9.30 -7.35
N ARG A 67 12.07 -10.06 -7.37
CA ARG A 67 13.10 -10.05 -6.30
C ARG A 67 13.66 -8.64 -6.10
N ASN A 68 13.88 -7.90 -7.17
CA ASN A 68 14.38 -6.52 -7.08
C ASN A 68 13.39 -5.60 -6.36
N VAL A 69 12.10 -5.90 -6.32
CA VAL A 69 11.11 -5.09 -5.58
C VAL A 69 11.04 -5.51 -4.14
N LEU A 70 10.95 -6.82 -3.90
CA LEU A 70 10.76 -7.38 -2.58
C LEU A 70 11.98 -7.16 -1.68
N TYR A 71 13.19 -7.11 -2.28
CA TYR A 71 14.44 -7.20 -1.52
C TYR A 71 15.44 -6.07 -1.79
N ASN A 72 15.15 -5.13 -2.70
CA ASN A 72 16.00 -3.97 -2.92
C ASN A 72 15.41 -2.74 -2.21
N GLY A 73 16.17 -2.17 -1.28
CA GLY A 73 15.78 -1.00 -0.48
C GLY A 73 15.52 0.29 -1.28
N ASN A 74 15.75 0.30 -2.59
CA ASN A 74 15.45 1.48 -3.42
C ASN A 74 13.96 1.65 -3.76
N ILE A 75 13.17 0.57 -3.67
CA ILE A 75 11.74 0.58 -4.05
C ILE A 75 10.86 0.45 -2.81
N LEU A 76 11.29 -0.40 -1.88
CA LEU A 76 10.54 -0.83 -0.72
C LEU A 76 11.48 -0.87 0.50
N ASN A 77 11.15 -0.10 1.53
CA ASN A 77 11.80 -0.22 2.83
C ASN A 77 10.97 -1.17 3.70
N THR A 78 11.60 -2.20 4.26
CA THR A 78 10.94 -3.13 5.19
C THR A 78 11.50 -2.94 6.58
N TYR A 79 10.61 -2.97 7.59
CA TYR A 79 10.96 -2.82 8.99
C TYR A 79 10.26 -3.91 9.82
N SER A 80 10.89 -4.31 10.93
CA SER A 80 10.26 -5.07 12.02
C SER A 80 10.11 -4.23 13.27
N LEU A 81 9.00 -4.41 13.98
CA LEU A 81 8.78 -3.78 15.27
C LEU A 81 9.72 -4.41 16.32
N GLU A 82 10.55 -3.59 16.98
CA GLU A 82 11.66 -4.06 17.83
C GLU A 82 11.19 -4.74 19.13
N CYS A 83 10.04 -4.34 19.66
CA CYS A 83 9.50 -4.83 20.93
C CYS A 83 8.75 -6.17 20.81
N VAL A 84 8.72 -6.79 19.63
CA VAL A 84 8.17 -8.13 19.45
C VAL A 84 9.21 -9.17 19.83
N ASP A 85 8.88 -10.01 20.81
CA ASP A 85 9.69 -11.11 21.31
C ASP A 85 8.89 -12.43 21.31
N GLN A 86 9.47 -13.49 21.90
CA GLN A 86 8.83 -14.81 21.95
C GLN A 86 7.61 -14.87 22.89
N ASN A 87 7.45 -13.90 23.79
CA ASN A 87 6.34 -13.83 24.75
C ASN A 87 5.25 -12.85 24.32
N SER A 88 5.41 -12.23 23.15
CA SER A 88 4.47 -11.24 22.64
C SER A 88 3.19 -11.94 22.20
N THR A 89 2.04 -11.46 22.70
CA THR A 89 0.73 -12.10 22.48
C THR A 89 -0.34 -11.08 22.10
N CYS A 90 -1.29 -11.51 21.29
CA CYS A 90 -2.52 -10.77 20.97
C CYS A 90 -3.71 -11.49 21.60
N GLU A 91 -4.51 -10.76 22.36
CA GLU A 91 -5.73 -11.23 23.02
C GLU A 91 -6.93 -10.52 22.39
N LEU A 92 -7.88 -11.31 21.88
CA LEU A 92 -9.12 -10.82 21.26
C LEU A 92 -10.32 -11.29 22.07
N THR A 93 -11.18 -10.36 22.47
CA THR A 93 -12.46 -10.69 23.11
C THR A 93 -13.59 -10.60 22.08
N ILE A 94 -14.31 -11.70 21.84
CA ILE A 94 -15.43 -11.80 20.89
C ILE A 94 -16.57 -12.57 21.56
N LYS A 95 -17.75 -11.97 21.75
CA LYS A 95 -18.90 -12.59 22.44
C LYS A 95 -18.52 -13.31 23.74
N ASP A 96 -17.82 -12.61 24.62
CA ASP A 96 -17.31 -13.13 25.90
C ASP A 96 -16.30 -14.29 25.80
N GLN A 97 -15.85 -14.65 24.59
CA GLN A 97 -14.78 -15.61 24.36
C GLN A 97 -13.45 -14.90 24.14
N ILE A 98 -12.40 -15.41 24.77
CA ILE A 98 -11.05 -14.86 24.67
C ILE A 98 -10.21 -15.75 23.76
N PHE A 99 -9.66 -15.16 22.70
CA PHE A 99 -8.71 -15.78 21.78
C PHE A 99 -7.32 -15.23 22.01
N MET A 100 -6.38 -16.09 22.43
CA MET A 100 -4.98 -15.74 22.65
C MET A 100 -4.09 -16.30 21.55
N LEU A 101 -3.32 -15.42 20.91
CA LEU A 101 -2.48 -15.72 19.76
C LEU A 101 -1.04 -15.26 20.02
N ASP A 102 -0.06 -16.04 19.58
CA ASP A 102 1.34 -15.66 19.66
C ASP A 102 1.68 -14.68 18.52
N ILE A 103 2.39 -13.60 18.80
CA ILE A 103 2.83 -12.64 17.79
C ILE A 103 4.19 -13.09 17.27
N LYS A 104 4.23 -13.60 16.03
CA LYS A 104 5.49 -13.98 15.37
C LYS A 104 6.31 -12.75 15.00
N ARG A 105 5.66 -11.73 14.45
CA ARG A 105 6.26 -10.49 13.96
C ARG A 105 5.16 -9.45 13.74
N ILE A 106 5.53 -8.19 13.84
CA ILE A 106 4.80 -7.07 13.22
C ILE A 106 5.77 -6.39 12.25
N SER A 107 5.37 -6.25 10.99
CA SER A 107 6.22 -5.68 9.94
C SER A 107 5.56 -4.43 9.35
N LEU A 108 6.39 -3.47 8.99
CA LEU A 108 6.01 -2.27 8.27
C LEU A 108 6.77 -2.25 6.97
N ARG A 109 6.08 -1.97 5.86
CA ARG A 109 6.70 -1.74 4.57
C ARG A 109 6.30 -0.39 4.02
N MET A 110 7.28 0.41 3.60
CA MET A 110 7.08 1.72 2.98
C MET A 110 7.49 1.63 1.51
N VAL A 111 6.58 1.95 0.61
CA VAL A 111 6.74 1.85 -0.84
C VAL A 111 6.88 3.26 -1.41
N LYS A 112 7.81 3.44 -2.36
CA LYS A 112 8.02 4.72 -3.05
C LYS A 112 6.79 5.30 -3.78
N SER A 113 5.74 4.51 -3.99
CA SER A 113 4.47 4.95 -4.57
C SER A 113 3.59 5.75 -3.58
N GLY A 114 4.07 6.01 -2.37
CA GLY A 114 3.29 6.67 -1.31
C GLY A 114 2.35 5.70 -0.60
N VAL A 115 2.63 4.40 -0.68
CA VAL A 115 1.86 3.34 -0.01
C VAL A 115 2.67 2.73 1.12
N GLY A 116 2.03 2.50 2.25
CA GLY A 116 2.54 1.75 3.39
C GLY A 116 1.72 0.49 3.61
N LEU A 117 2.36 -0.55 4.14
CA LEU A 117 1.72 -1.82 4.50
C LEU A 117 2.14 -2.20 5.92
N LEU A 118 1.19 -2.20 6.84
CA LEU A 118 1.38 -2.74 8.18
C LEU A 118 0.87 -4.18 8.22
N SER A 119 1.71 -5.10 8.66
CA SER A 119 1.43 -6.54 8.65
C SER A 119 1.54 -7.13 10.06
N PHE A 120 0.47 -7.76 10.54
CA PHE A 120 0.45 -8.52 11.79
C PHE A 120 0.56 -10.01 11.51
N TYR A 121 1.53 -10.70 12.09
CA TYR A 121 1.73 -12.14 11.92
C TYR A 121 1.43 -12.87 13.22
N PHE A 122 0.25 -13.49 13.29
CA PHE A 122 -0.22 -14.22 14.47
C PHE A 122 -0.16 -15.73 14.25
N LYS A 123 0.22 -16.46 15.29
CA LYS A 123 0.20 -17.92 15.35
C LYS A 123 -0.83 -18.37 16.35
N ASN A 124 -1.63 -19.34 15.94
CA ASN A 124 -2.58 -20.02 16.78
C ASN A 124 -2.07 -21.44 17.06
N THR A 125 -1.94 -21.75 18.34
CA THR A 125 -1.52 -23.08 18.85
C THR A 125 -2.58 -23.72 19.75
N MET A 126 -3.72 -23.05 19.97
CA MET A 126 -4.75 -23.45 20.93
C MET A 126 -6.12 -23.80 20.29
N TYR A 127 -6.52 -23.10 19.23
CA TYR A 127 -7.90 -23.18 18.70
C TYR A 127 -7.98 -24.03 17.43
N GLU A 128 -8.45 -25.27 17.55
CA GLU A 128 -8.52 -26.20 16.41
C GLU A 128 -9.78 -26.06 15.56
N ASN A 129 -10.88 -25.49 16.05
CA ASN A 129 -12.16 -25.51 15.33
C ASN A 129 -12.21 -24.47 14.21
N ALA A 130 -12.79 -24.84 13.07
CA ALA A 130 -12.91 -23.93 11.92
C ALA A 130 -13.70 -22.64 12.22
N ASP A 131 -14.66 -22.68 13.15
CA ASP A 131 -15.41 -21.48 13.55
C ASP A 131 -14.59 -20.53 14.43
N ASP A 132 -13.70 -21.07 15.27
CA ASP A 132 -12.75 -20.28 16.05
C ASP A 132 -11.74 -19.59 15.10
N ILE A 133 -11.27 -20.30 14.07
CA ILE A 133 -10.42 -19.73 13.02
C ILE A 133 -11.12 -18.57 12.29
N LYS A 134 -12.41 -18.70 11.99
CA LYS A 134 -13.19 -17.62 11.37
C LYS A 134 -13.31 -16.42 12.32
N LYS A 135 -13.57 -16.64 13.61
CA LYS A 135 -13.64 -15.58 14.62
C LYS A 135 -12.31 -14.85 14.74
N ILE A 136 -11.18 -15.56 14.81
CA ILE A 136 -9.85 -14.94 14.81
C ILE A 136 -9.64 -14.05 13.57
N ASN A 137 -10.08 -14.51 12.39
CA ASN A 137 -9.95 -13.73 11.15
C ASN A 137 -10.76 -12.42 11.13
N THR A 138 -11.74 -12.24 12.03
CA THR A 138 -12.49 -10.97 12.16
C THR A 138 -11.64 -9.81 12.69
N PHE A 139 -10.44 -10.07 13.20
CA PHE A 139 -9.45 -9.04 13.51
C PHE A 139 -9.17 -8.12 12.32
N SER A 140 -9.28 -8.66 11.09
CA SER A 140 -9.15 -7.87 9.86
C SER A 140 -10.15 -6.72 9.73
N GLU A 141 -11.28 -6.76 10.43
CA GLU A 141 -12.33 -5.74 10.38
C GLU A 141 -12.19 -4.67 11.48
N CYS A 142 -11.02 -4.64 12.14
CA CYS A 142 -10.75 -3.76 13.27
C CYS A 142 -10.02 -2.47 12.86
N VAL A 143 -9.97 -2.10 11.57
CA VAL A 143 -9.42 -0.79 11.16
C VAL A 143 -10.33 0.35 11.62
N TYR A 144 -11.64 0.20 11.40
CA TYR A 144 -12.74 0.98 11.99
C TYR A 144 -14.07 0.28 11.65
N PRO A 145 -15.17 0.49 12.40
CA PRO A 145 -16.43 -0.21 12.12
C PRO A 145 -17.12 0.33 10.86
N LEU A 146 -17.64 -0.58 10.03
CA LEU A 146 -18.44 -0.24 8.84
C LEU A 146 -19.88 0.17 9.21
N SER A 147 -20.41 -0.40 10.29
CA SER A 147 -21.76 -0.14 10.79
C SER A 147 -21.75 0.02 12.30
N LEU A 148 -22.69 0.82 12.81
CA LEU A 148 -22.97 0.95 14.24
C LEU A 148 -24.41 0.47 14.52
N PRO A 149 -24.67 -0.28 15.60
CA PRO A 149 -23.69 -0.79 16.58
C PRO A 149 -22.71 -1.79 15.97
N ILE A 150 -21.57 -2.00 16.63
CA ILE A 150 -20.57 -3.00 16.21
C ILE A 150 -21.25 -4.38 16.24
N ASP A 151 -21.02 -5.17 15.20
CA ASP A 151 -21.50 -6.56 15.16
C ASP A 151 -20.85 -7.34 16.32
N GLU A 152 -21.69 -7.98 17.12
CA GLU A 152 -21.29 -8.81 18.26
C GLU A 152 -20.26 -9.89 17.90
N ASN A 153 -20.18 -10.32 16.63
CA ASN A 153 -19.20 -11.30 16.15
C ASN A 153 -17.81 -10.69 15.87
N LEU A 154 -17.64 -9.38 15.98
CA LEU A 154 -16.35 -8.71 15.85
C LEU A 154 -15.65 -8.58 17.20
N PRO A 155 -14.32 -8.39 17.23
CA PRO A 155 -13.59 -8.17 18.47
C PRO A 155 -14.06 -6.87 19.13
N THR A 156 -14.45 -6.94 20.40
CA THR A 156 -14.82 -5.77 21.21
C THR A 156 -13.63 -5.25 22.00
N ASN A 157 -12.79 -6.16 22.52
CA ASN A 157 -11.52 -5.80 23.17
C ASN A 157 -10.34 -6.40 22.41
N ILE A 158 -9.31 -5.58 22.18
CA ILE A 158 -8.05 -5.98 21.57
C ILE A 158 -6.92 -5.59 22.53
N LYS A 159 -6.11 -6.57 22.91
CA LYS A 159 -4.94 -6.36 23.75
C LYS A 159 -3.71 -6.97 23.12
N ILE A 160 -2.71 -6.15 22.84
CA ILE A 160 -1.42 -6.53 22.28
C ILE A 160 -0.37 -6.36 23.39
N GLN A 161 0.15 -7.48 23.87
CA GLN A 161 1.24 -7.54 24.83
C GLN A 161 2.55 -7.66 24.06
N LEU A 162 3.45 -6.69 24.25
CA LEU A 162 4.81 -6.68 23.71
C LEU A 162 5.80 -6.69 24.87
N PHE A 163 7.10 -6.79 24.57
CA PHE A 163 8.15 -6.87 25.59
C PHE A 163 8.17 -5.66 26.53
N ASP A 164 8.01 -4.45 25.98
CA ASP A 164 8.17 -3.18 26.71
C ASP A 164 6.86 -2.38 26.88
N LYS A 165 5.77 -2.80 26.22
CA LYS A 165 4.50 -2.07 26.24
C LYS A 165 3.28 -2.99 26.11
N ILE A 166 2.16 -2.52 26.65
CA ILE A 166 0.85 -3.14 26.51
C ILE A 166 -0.06 -2.15 25.80
N ILE A 167 -0.67 -2.58 24.70
CA ILE A 167 -1.62 -1.79 23.92
C ILE A 167 -3.00 -2.40 24.14
N ILE A 168 -3.96 -1.59 24.61
CA ILE A 168 -5.34 -2.02 24.83
C ILE A 168 -6.25 -1.05 24.08
N GLU A 169 -7.27 -1.62 23.44
CA GLU A 169 -8.40 -0.90 22.86
C GLU A 169 -9.70 -1.61 23.23
N ASP A 170 -10.60 -0.85 23.84
CA ASP A 170 -11.98 -1.24 24.08
C ASP A 170 -12.87 -0.49 23.08
N ARG A 171 -13.35 -1.21 22.08
CA ARG A 171 -14.06 -0.67 20.93
C ARG A 171 -15.48 -0.23 21.26
N ASP A 172 -16.11 -0.83 22.25
CA ASP A 172 -17.49 -0.47 22.64
C ASP A 172 -17.54 0.92 23.32
N ASN A 173 -16.42 1.36 23.87
CA ASN A 173 -16.28 2.65 24.55
C ASN A 173 -15.79 3.79 23.63
N ILE A 174 -15.64 3.56 22.32
CA ILE A 174 -15.19 4.57 21.36
C ILE A 174 -16.37 5.33 20.75
N ASP A 175 -16.32 6.66 20.80
CA ASP A 175 -17.24 7.53 20.04
C ASP A 175 -16.84 7.58 18.56
N TYR A 176 -17.27 6.58 17.80
CA TYR A 176 -16.99 6.47 16.37
C TYR A 176 -17.61 7.58 15.52
N LYS A 177 -18.64 8.28 16.02
CA LYS A 177 -19.22 9.42 15.30
C LYS A 177 -18.24 10.59 15.26
N LYS A 178 -17.50 10.82 16.35
CA LYS A 178 -16.41 11.81 16.41
C LYS A 178 -15.12 11.35 15.73
N ASN A 179 -14.94 10.05 15.53
CA ASN A 179 -13.76 9.44 14.93
C ASN A 179 -14.09 8.74 13.60
N THR A 180 -15.03 9.30 12.84
CA THR A 180 -15.51 8.71 11.59
C THR A 180 -14.35 8.47 10.62
N GLY A 181 -14.19 7.21 10.17
CA GLY A 181 -13.17 6.81 9.20
C GLY A 181 -11.72 6.84 9.71
N LYS A 182 -11.49 7.13 11.00
CA LYS A 182 -10.15 7.09 11.59
C LYS A 182 -9.74 5.65 11.86
N ILE A 183 -8.48 5.35 11.55
CA ILE A 183 -7.78 4.12 11.92
C ILE A 183 -7.81 3.96 13.45
N SER A 184 -8.15 2.77 13.91
CA SER A 184 -8.20 2.38 15.33
C SER A 184 -6.92 2.72 16.10
N ASP A 185 -7.08 3.07 17.37
CA ASP A 185 -6.01 3.53 18.25
C ASP A 185 -4.93 2.46 18.48
N PHE A 186 -5.29 1.18 18.52
CA PHE A 186 -4.31 0.10 18.69
C PHE A 186 -3.34 0.04 17.51
N ILE A 187 -3.83 0.26 16.28
CA ILE A 187 -3.00 0.31 15.07
C ILE A 187 -2.06 1.51 15.15
N MET A 188 -2.58 2.68 15.54
CA MET A 188 -1.77 3.89 15.71
C MET A 188 -0.70 3.73 16.80
N LYS A 189 -1.02 3.09 17.92
CA LYS A 189 -0.08 2.80 19.02
C LYS A 189 0.98 1.76 18.63
N VAL A 190 0.66 0.84 17.70
CA VAL A 190 1.63 -0.09 17.11
C VAL A 190 2.59 0.68 16.20
N LEU A 191 2.07 1.53 15.32
CA LEU A 191 2.87 2.38 14.42
C LEU A 191 3.81 3.32 15.17
N GLY A 192 3.33 3.95 16.25
CA GLY A 192 4.13 4.82 17.12
C GLY A 192 4.04 6.31 16.77
N ASP A 193 4.82 7.11 17.49
CA ASP A 193 4.65 8.57 17.55
C ASP A 193 5.01 9.32 16.25
N ASP A 194 5.80 8.69 15.37
CA ASP A 194 6.21 9.27 14.09
C ASP A 194 5.05 9.32 13.09
N PHE A 195 3.97 8.57 13.35
CA PHE A 195 2.78 8.50 12.51
C PHE A 195 1.64 9.38 13.05
N SER A 196 0.80 9.88 12.15
CA SER A 196 -0.36 10.69 12.50
C SER A 196 -1.46 10.56 11.46
N GLN A 197 -2.72 10.64 11.89
CA GLN A 197 -3.88 10.77 10.99
C GLN A 197 -4.33 12.23 10.80
N SER A 198 -3.59 13.17 11.39
CA SER A 198 -3.89 14.59 11.33
C SER A 198 -2.68 15.33 10.77
N LYS A 199 -2.92 16.42 10.02
CA LYS A 199 -1.87 17.22 9.39
C LYS A 199 -0.94 17.85 10.43
N THR A 200 0.08 17.11 10.83
CA THR A 200 1.12 17.50 11.79
C THR A 200 2.46 17.59 11.08
N LYS A 201 3.23 18.65 11.36
CA LYS A 201 4.54 18.86 10.72
C LYS A 201 5.55 17.81 11.19
N HIS A 202 6.41 17.36 10.27
CA HIS A 202 7.48 16.38 10.54
C HIS A 202 6.99 15.02 11.08
N LYS A 203 5.76 14.64 10.73
CA LYS A 203 5.24 13.29 10.96
C LYS A 203 4.82 12.67 9.65
N ILE A 204 4.80 11.34 9.61
CA ILE A 204 4.26 10.54 8.53
C ILE A 204 2.74 10.58 8.68
N ILE A 205 2.08 11.31 7.77
CA ILE A 205 0.62 11.37 7.72
C ILE A 205 0.13 10.12 7.02
N ILE A 206 -0.87 9.43 7.58
CA ILE A 206 -1.42 8.21 7.01
C ILE A 206 -2.93 8.24 6.90
N GLU A 207 -3.45 7.63 5.84
CA GLU A 207 -4.88 7.42 5.63
C GLU A 207 -5.14 6.00 5.06
N PRO A 208 -6.24 5.33 5.46
CA PRO A 208 -6.53 3.97 5.01
C PRO A 208 -6.89 3.94 3.51
N LEU A 209 -6.31 3.00 2.75
CA LEU A 209 -6.58 2.87 1.30
C LEU A 209 -7.68 1.86 0.96
N MET A 210 -7.77 0.75 1.70
CA MET A 210 -8.76 -0.32 1.45
C MET A 210 -9.98 -0.26 2.37
N GLY A 211 -10.27 0.91 2.93
CA GLY A 211 -11.42 1.11 3.80
C GLY A 211 -11.24 0.54 5.21
N SER A 212 -12.28 -0.12 5.72
CA SER A 212 -12.37 -0.62 7.10
C SER A 212 -11.73 -1.99 7.34
N LYS A 213 -11.21 -2.64 6.31
CA LYS A 213 -10.74 -4.03 6.37
C LYS A 213 -9.29 -4.19 5.94
N MET A 214 -8.61 -5.12 6.60
CA MET A 214 -7.30 -5.66 6.21
C MET A 214 -7.49 -6.86 5.29
N MET A 215 -6.53 -7.12 4.41
CA MET A 215 -6.47 -8.40 3.69
C MET A 215 -5.92 -9.47 4.64
N THR A 216 -6.61 -10.61 4.74
CA THR A 216 -6.22 -11.72 5.62
C THR A 216 -5.64 -12.87 4.82
N LEU A 217 -4.46 -13.34 5.19
CA LEU A 217 -3.92 -14.62 4.78
C LEU A 217 -3.99 -15.59 5.97
N CYS A 218 -4.81 -16.63 5.86
CA CYS A 218 -5.01 -17.62 6.90
C CYS A 218 -4.58 -19.00 6.37
N LEU A 219 -3.51 -19.56 6.94
CA LEU A 219 -3.05 -20.91 6.66
C LEU A 219 -3.44 -21.80 7.82
N TYR A 220 -4.35 -22.74 7.59
CA TYR A 220 -4.93 -23.59 8.62
C TYR A 220 -4.61 -25.05 8.36
N LYS A 221 -3.90 -25.68 9.29
CA LYS A 221 -3.61 -27.11 9.24
C LYS A 221 -4.69 -27.87 10.00
N ASN A 222 -5.50 -28.63 9.27
CA ASN A 222 -6.47 -29.53 9.90
C ASN A 222 -6.88 -30.65 8.95
N ASP A 223 -6.47 -31.88 9.27
CA ASP A 223 -6.73 -33.07 8.46
C ASP A 223 -8.22 -33.41 8.38
N LEU A 224 -8.97 -33.21 9.48
CA LEU A 224 -10.40 -33.50 9.54
C LEU A 224 -11.18 -32.56 8.62
N VAL A 225 -10.91 -31.25 8.71
CA VAL A 225 -11.53 -30.24 7.85
C VAL A 225 -11.13 -30.46 6.40
N PHE A 226 -9.85 -30.73 6.13
CA PHE A 226 -9.36 -31.06 4.79
C PHE A 226 -10.11 -32.25 4.19
N ASN A 227 -10.28 -33.34 4.95
CA ASN A 227 -10.97 -34.54 4.48
C ASN A 227 -12.48 -34.34 4.33
N ALA A 228 -13.11 -33.57 5.22
CA ALA A 228 -14.52 -33.19 5.10
C ALA A 228 -14.79 -32.37 3.83
N LEU A 229 -13.89 -31.43 3.51
CA LEU A 229 -13.93 -30.65 2.26
C LEU A 229 -13.73 -31.55 1.04
N LYS A 230 -12.77 -32.47 1.08
CA LYS A 230 -12.51 -33.45 0.03
C LYS A 230 -13.72 -34.34 -0.26
N HIS A 231 -14.40 -34.81 0.78
CA HIS A 231 -15.60 -35.63 0.66
C HIS A 231 -16.75 -34.83 0.06
N SER A 232 -17.00 -33.62 0.57
CA SER A 232 -18.08 -32.75 0.09
C SER A 232 -17.92 -32.37 -1.38
N MET A 233 -16.68 -32.14 -1.85
CA MET A 233 -16.37 -31.88 -3.25
C MET A 233 -16.77 -33.03 -4.19
N ARG A 234 -16.68 -34.28 -3.74
CA ARG A 234 -17.08 -35.45 -4.55
C ARG A 234 -18.59 -35.50 -4.78
N ILE A 235 -19.36 -34.95 -3.85
CA ILE A 235 -20.83 -35.00 -3.85
C ILE A 235 -21.43 -33.78 -4.55
N GLU A 236 -20.93 -32.57 -4.26
CA GLU A 236 -21.52 -31.30 -4.74
C GLU A 236 -20.51 -30.41 -5.49
N LYS A 237 -20.01 -30.88 -6.63
CA LYS A 237 -18.97 -30.17 -7.43
C LYS A 237 -19.31 -28.72 -7.78
N ALA A 238 -20.58 -28.40 -8.06
CA ALA A 238 -20.98 -27.06 -8.50
C ALA A 238 -20.88 -26.02 -7.37
N LYS A 239 -21.50 -26.30 -6.23
CA LYS A 239 -21.48 -25.45 -5.03
C LYS A 239 -20.07 -25.29 -4.46
N PHE A 240 -19.24 -26.33 -4.56
CA PHE A 240 -17.87 -26.29 -4.07
C PHE A 240 -16.93 -25.44 -4.93
N LYS A 241 -17.15 -25.34 -6.25
CA LYS A 241 -16.38 -24.44 -7.13
C LYS A 241 -16.58 -22.96 -6.79
N GLU A 242 -17.74 -22.59 -6.24
CA GLU A 242 -18.01 -21.22 -5.81
C GLU A 242 -17.28 -20.87 -4.51
N ILE A 243 -17.04 -21.86 -3.65
CA ILE A 243 -16.43 -21.66 -2.32
C ILE A 243 -14.91 -21.85 -2.35
N CYS A 244 -14.43 -22.80 -3.16
CA CYS A 244 -13.02 -23.17 -3.26
C CYS A 244 -12.55 -23.05 -4.71
N LYS A 245 -11.45 -22.31 -4.91
CA LYS A 245 -10.97 -22.01 -6.27
C LYS A 245 -9.90 -22.98 -6.79
N PHE A 246 -9.17 -23.63 -5.89
CA PHE A 246 -8.12 -24.58 -6.27
C PHE A 246 -7.92 -25.69 -5.25
N VAL A 247 -7.61 -26.86 -5.79
CA VAL A 247 -7.38 -28.09 -5.04
C VAL A 247 -6.20 -28.81 -5.66
N ASP A 248 -5.19 -29.03 -4.85
CA ASP A 248 -4.13 -30.00 -5.12
C ASP A 248 -4.21 -31.14 -4.08
N SER A 249 -3.48 -32.21 -4.32
CA SER A 249 -3.28 -33.41 -3.49
C SER A 249 -3.17 -33.15 -1.98
N GLY A 250 -2.75 -31.97 -1.52
CA GLY A 250 -2.59 -31.63 -0.11
C GLY A 250 -3.13 -30.27 0.38
N GLN A 251 -3.80 -29.46 -0.46
CA GLN A 251 -4.28 -28.13 -0.02
C GLN A 251 -5.53 -27.64 -0.76
N TYR A 252 -6.42 -26.97 -0.02
CA TYR A 252 -7.60 -26.25 -0.52
C TYR A 252 -7.43 -24.74 -0.34
N TYR A 253 -7.89 -23.96 -1.32
CA TYR A 253 -7.92 -22.50 -1.23
C TYR A 253 -9.32 -21.94 -1.38
N LYS A 254 -9.71 -21.09 -0.43
CA LYS A 254 -10.86 -20.17 -0.50
C LYS A 254 -10.33 -18.76 -0.61
N ILE A 255 -10.66 -18.08 -1.70
CA ILE A 255 -10.15 -16.75 -2.01
C ILE A 255 -11.31 -15.79 -2.21
N THR A 256 -11.38 -14.76 -1.38
CA THR A 256 -12.32 -13.62 -1.48
C THR A 256 -11.50 -12.33 -1.55
N PRO A 257 -12.12 -11.15 -1.80
CA PRO A 257 -11.39 -9.89 -1.86
C PRO A 257 -10.55 -9.57 -0.62
N PHE A 258 -10.97 -9.99 0.58
CA PHE A 258 -10.24 -9.68 1.83
C PHE A 258 -9.72 -10.92 2.57
N LEU A 259 -9.78 -12.10 1.95
CA LEU A 259 -9.37 -13.35 2.59
C LEU A 259 -8.77 -14.33 1.58
N LEU A 260 -7.50 -14.67 1.76
CA LEU A 260 -6.87 -15.87 1.25
C LEU A 260 -6.81 -16.90 2.38
N TYR A 261 -7.77 -17.81 2.39
CA TYR A 261 -7.86 -18.89 3.36
C TYR A 261 -7.41 -20.19 2.72
N SER A 262 -6.50 -20.91 3.37
CA SER A 262 -6.09 -22.24 2.91
C SER A 262 -6.20 -23.28 4.02
N VAL A 263 -6.60 -24.49 3.63
CA VAL A 263 -6.61 -25.66 4.51
C VAL A 263 -5.67 -26.71 3.95
N SER A 264 -4.73 -27.17 4.75
CA SER A 264 -3.74 -28.18 4.36
C SER A 264 -3.60 -29.29 5.40
N THR A 265 -3.04 -30.42 4.97
CA THR A 265 -2.64 -31.53 5.86
C THR A 265 -1.22 -31.37 6.39
N LYS A 266 -0.43 -30.48 5.77
CA LYS A 266 0.95 -30.17 6.14
C LYS A 266 1.06 -28.74 6.62
N ASN A 267 2.07 -28.47 7.45
CA ASN A 267 2.49 -27.10 7.71
C ASN A 267 3.07 -26.56 6.40
N ASN A 268 2.48 -25.49 5.88
CA ASN A 268 3.02 -24.78 4.72
C ASN A 268 3.78 -23.57 5.23
N ASP A 269 4.92 -23.30 4.61
CA ASP A 269 5.65 -22.07 4.87
C ASP A 269 4.85 -20.89 4.33
N SER A 270 4.47 -19.98 5.22
CA SER A 270 3.70 -18.79 4.89
C SER A 270 4.50 -17.73 4.15
N LYS A 271 5.84 -17.79 4.22
CA LYS A 271 6.69 -16.67 3.82
C LYS A 271 6.52 -16.32 2.33
N ILE A 272 6.46 -17.33 1.47
CA ILE A 272 6.26 -17.13 0.03
C ILE A 272 4.89 -16.50 -0.27
N TYR A 273 3.82 -17.05 0.32
CA TYR A 273 2.46 -16.55 0.10
C TYR A 273 2.28 -15.15 0.69
N ASP A 274 2.93 -14.84 1.81
CA ASP A 274 2.97 -13.51 2.42
C ASP A 274 3.57 -12.47 1.47
N GLN A 275 4.77 -12.73 0.91
CA GLN A 275 5.41 -11.80 -0.03
C GLN A 275 4.53 -11.55 -1.26
N MET A 276 3.97 -12.63 -1.81
CA MET A 276 3.15 -12.59 -3.01
C MET A 276 1.85 -11.79 -2.79
N VAL A 277 1.14 -12.04 -1.69
CA VAL A 277 -0.09 -11.31 -1.38
C VAL A 277 0.22 -9.87 -0.96
N SER A 278 1.31 -9.64 -0.21
CA SER A 278 1.77 -8.28 0.12
C SER A 278 2.01 -7.45 -1.13
N LEU A 279 2.66 -8.03 -2.17
CA LEU A 279 2.87 -7.36 -3.44
C LEU A 279 1.56 -7.00 -4.15
N LEU A 280 0.58 -7.91 -4.17
CA LEU A 280 -0.74 -7.65 -4.76
C LEU A 280 -1.52 -6.58 -4.00
N VAL A 281 -1.46 -6.59 -2.66
CA VAL A 281 -2.07 -5.56 -1.82
C VAL A 281 -1.40 -4.22 -2.09
N ILE A 282 -0.08 -4.16 -2.20
CA ILE A 282 0.67 -2.95 -2.59
C ILE A 282 0.27 -2.46 -3.98
N GLN A 283 0.13 -3.35 -4.96
CA GLN A 283 -0.30 -2.98 -6.31
C GLN A 283 -1.69 -2.35 -6.30
N LYS A 284 -2.66 -3.03 -5.70
CA LYS A 284 -4.03 -2.53 -5.58
C LYS A 284 -4.11 -1.23 -4.80
N ALA A 285 -3.38 -1.12 -3.68
CA ALA A 285 -3.29 0.10 -2.89
C ALA A 285 -2.65 1.26 -3.67
N SER A 286 -1.62 1.00 -4.49
CA SER A 286 -0.98 2.02 -5.32
C SER A 286 -1.95 2.57 -6.37
N VAL A 287 -2.73 1.70 -7.01
CA VAL A 287 -3.77 2.11 -7.97
C VAL A 287 -4.80 3.02 -7.30
N LEU A 288 -5.31 2.64 -6.13
CA LEU A 288 -6.24 3.48 -5.36
C LEU A 288 -5.61 4.82 -4.94
N ASN A 289 -4.34 4.80 -4.54
CA ASN A 289 -3.61 6.02 -4.17
C ASN A 289 -3.47 6.97 -5.36
N PHE A 290 -3.18 6.45 -6.56
CA PHE A 290 -3.12 7.25 -7.78
C PHE A 290 -4.47 7.88 -8.12
N SER A 291 -5.56 7.12 -8.07
CA SER A 291 -6.92 7.66 -8.30
C SER A 291 -7.26 8.79 -7.32
N ASN A 292 -6.92 8.62 -6.03
CA ASN A 292 -7.11 9.68 -5.03
C ASN A 292 -6.26 10.92 -5.31
N GLN A 293 -5.01 10.73 -5.75
CA GLN A 293 -4.13 11.83 -6.12
C GLN A 293 -4.64 12.59 -7.35
N ILE A 294 -5.07 11.90 -8.42
CA ILE A 294 -5.71 12.51 -9.60
C ILE A 294 -6.90 13.38 -9.19
N ALA A 295 -7.78 12.85 -8.34
CA ALA A 295 -8.93 13.59 -7.84
C ALA A 295 -8.50 14.86 -7.07
N SER A 296 -7.46 14.77 -6.23
CA SER A 296 -6.94 15.92 -5.48
C SER A 296 -6.28 16.99 -6.37
N ILE A 297 -5.60 16.55 -7.45
CA ILE A 297 -4.90 17.42 -8.39
C ILE A 297 -5.88 18.29 -9.17
N SER A 298 -7.09 17.80 -9.45
CA SER A 298 -8.12 18.53 -10.18
C SER A 298 -8.57 19.86 -9.53
N ILE A 299 -8.23 20.07 -8.25
CA ILE A 299 -8.63 21.24 -7.45
C ILE A 299 -7.49 22.29 -7.37
N LEU A 300 -6.30 21.98 -7.89
CA LEU A 300 -5.11 22.82 -7.75
C LEU A 300 -5.11 24.09 -8.61
N SER A 301 -4.28 25.05 -8.18
CA SER A 301 -3.89 26.19 -9.01
C SER A 301 -3.15 25.71 -10.28
N LYS A 302 -3.20 26.47 -11.39
CA LYS A 302 -2.56 26.05 -12.65
C LYS A 302 -1.06 25.78 -12.52
N GLU A 303 -0.36 26.53 -11.67
CA GLU A 303 1.09 26.37 -11.47
C GLU A 303 1.40 25.11 -10.68
N ASP A 304 0.69 24.86 -9.58
CA ASP A 304 0.89 23.66 -8.77
C ASP A 304 0.35 22.40 -9.46
N LEU A 305 -0.67 22.55 -10.31
CA LEU A 305 -1.24 21.49 -11.14
C LEU A 305 -0.18 20.87 -12.06
N ILE A 306 0.59 21.66 -12.80
CA ILE A 306 1.61 21.14 -13.73
C ILE A 306 2.65 20.32 -12.96
N ILE A 307 3.17 20.87 -11.86
CA ILE A 307 4.19 20.22 -11.02
C ILE A 307 3.64 18.91 -10.43
N ALA A 308 2.37 18.92 -10.00
CA ALA A 308 1.69 17.76 -9.46
C ALA A 308 1.55 16.63 -10.50
N ILE A 309 1.11 16.99 -11.70
CA ILE A 309 0.90 16.05 -12.80
C ILE A 309 2.23 15.40 -13.19
N GLU A 310 3.29 16.19 -13.37
CA GLU A 310 4.63 15.66 -13.69
C GLU A 310 5.13 14.68 -12.62
N GLY A 311 4.98 15.04 -11.33
CA GLY A 311 5.37 14.17 -10.21
C GLY A 311 4.58 12.87 -10.17
N LEU A 312 3.25 12.97 -10.31
CA LEU A 312 2.35 11.81 -10.34
C LEU A 312 2.69 10.87 -11.50
N TYR A 313 2.96 11.43 -12.67
CA TYR A 313 3.37 10.69 -13.86
C TYR A 313 4.66 9.91 -13.69
N GLU A 314 5.67 10.55 -13.10
CA GLU A 314 6.94 9.92 -12.83
C GLU A 314 6.76 8.68 -11.93
N ILE A 315 5.95 8.80 -10.88
CA ILE A 315 5.67 7.70 -9.93
C ILE A 315 4.85 6.61 -10.61
N TYR A 316 3.87 6.97 -11.43
CA TYR A 316 3.07 6.01 -12.19
C TYR A 316 3.93 5.17 -13.14
N ILE A 317 4.80 5.80 -13.93
CA ILE A 317 5.75 5.09 -14.81
C ILE A 317 6.64 4.16 -13.99
N GLN A 318 7.13 4.64 -12.85
CA GLN A 318 7.92 3.83 -11.93
C GLN A 318 7.14 2.65 -11.35
N PHE A 319 5.86 2.82 -11.06
CA PHE A 319 4.96 1.77 -10.59
C PHE A 319 4.76 0.69 -11.66
N ILE A 320 4.42 1.08 -12.90
CA ILE A 320 4.21 0.15 -14.01
C ILE A 320 5.50 -0.64 -14.31
N ASN A 321 6.65 0.04 -14.33
CA ASN A 321 7.91 -0.60 -14.71
C ASN A 321 8.52 -1.46 -13.59
N GLN A 322 8.16 -1.21 -12.33
CA GLN A 322 8.86 -1.82 -11.21
C GLN A 322 7.97 -2.58 -10.25
N ILE A 323 6.68 -2.25 -10.08
CA ILE A 323 5.83 -2.86 -9.03
C ILE A 323 4.73 -3.73 -9.64
N TYR A 324 4.25 -3.38 -10.84
CA TYR A 324 3.24 -4.14 -11.55
C TYR A 324 3.84 -5.35 -12.27
N PHE A 325 3.26 -6.54 -12.05
CA PHE A 325 3.65 -7.78 -12.72
C PHE A 325 2.42 -8.61 -13.04
N ASP A 326 2.35 -9.15 -14.26
CA ASP A 326 1.32 -10.12 -14.66
C ASP A 326 1.59 -11.52 -14.07
N GLU A 327 2.86 -11.84 -13.83
CA GLU A 327 3.33 -13.12 -13.31
C GLU A 327 4.57 -12.92 -12.44
N VAL A 328 4.71 -13.71 -11.37
CA VAL A 328 5.75 -13.52 -10.37
C VAL A 328 6.63 -14.74 -10.09
N THR A 329 6.23 -15.93 -10.55
CA THR A 329 6.91 -17.20 -10.28
C THR A 329 6.63 -18.23 -11.37
N GLU A 330 7.53 -19.20 -11.55
CA GLU A 330 7.34 -20.38 -12.42
C GLU A 330 6.49 -21.47 -11.73
N ASP A 331 6.28 -21.39 -10.42
CA ASP A 331 5.51 -22.38 -9.67
C ASP A 331 4.01 -22.30 -10.02
N GLU A 332 3.44 -23.40 -10.51
CA GLU A 332 2.03 -23.45 -10.96
C GLU A 332 1.04 -23.03 -9.86
N LYS A 333 1.31 -23.38 -8.60
CA LYS A 333 0.42 -23.04 -7.47
C LYS A 333 0.49 -21.56 -7.14
N GLY A 334 1.70 -21.01 -7.06
CA GLY A 334 1.94 -19.59 -6.89
C GLY A 334 1.30 -18.77 -7.97
N ASP A 335 1.53 -19.14 -9.23
CA ASP A 335 0.94 -18.48 -10.39
C ASP A 335 -0.59 -18.47 -10.32
N PHE A 336 -1.19 -19.63 -10.04
CA PHE A 336 -2.63 -19.74 -9.85
C PHE A 336 -3.15 -18.78 -8.76
N VAL A 337 -2.53 -18.80 -7.58
CA VAL A 337 -2.96 -17.96 -6.45
C VAL A 337 -2.79 -16.48 -6.81
N TYR A 338 -1.64 -16.10 -7.37
CA TYR A 338 -1.34 -14.73 -7.77
C TYR A 338 -2.36 -14.20 -8.78
N LYS A 339 -2.56 -14.90 -9.90
CA LYS A 339 -3.52 -14.51 -10.95
C LYS A 339 -4.95 -14.47 -10.41
N THR A 340 -5.31 -15.39 -9.52
CA THR A 340 -6.66 -15.43 -8.93
C THR A 340 -6.91 -14.26 -7.98
N VAL A 341 -5.96 -13.92 -7.11
CA VAL A 341 -6.09 -12.78 -6.20
C VAL A 341 -6.03 -11.47 -6.99
N SER A 342 -5.12 -11.34 -7.96
CA SER A 342 -5.03 -10.18 -8.85
C SER A 342 -6.35 -9.91 -9.59
N LYS A 343 -6.97 -10.96 -10.14
CA LYS A 343 -8.29 -10.88 -10.77
C LYS A 343 -9.40 -10.46 -9.79
N MET A 344 -9.36 -10.95 -8.55
CA MET A 344 -10.35 -10.55 -7.52
C MET A 344 -10.20 -9.09 -7.10
N PHE A 345 -8.98 -8.57 -7.10
CA PHE A 345 -8.69 -7.15 -6.89
C PHE A 345 -8.96 -6.28 -8.11
N ASN A 346 -9.26 -6.88 -9.26
CA ASN A 346 -9.47 -6.20 -10.52
C ASN A 346 -8.30 -5.29 -10.97
N ILE A 347 -7.07 -5.63 -10.55
CA ILE A 347 -5.89 -4.76 -10.73
C ILE A 347 -5.69 -4.38 -12.19
N LYS A 348 -5.79 -5.34 -13.11
CA LYS A 348 -5.57 -5.11 -14.54
C LYS A 348 -6.53 -4.07 -15.12
N GLN A 349 -7.83 -4.20 -14.85
CA GLN A 349 -8.83 -3.27 -15.39
C GLN A 349 -8.67 -1.88 -14.79
N GLU A 350 -8.34 -1.79 -13.50
CA GLU A 350 -8.13 -0.50 -12.85
C GLU A 350 -6.86 0.19 -13.33
N ILE A 351 -5.80 -0.56 -13.67
CA ILE A 351 -4.61 -0.01 -14.32
C ILE A 351 -4.95 0.48 -15.73
N GLU A 352 -5.74 -0.26 -16.51
CA GLU A 352 -6.16 0.19 -17.85
C GLU A 352 -6.97 1.50 -17.78
N GLN A 353 -7.87 1.62 -16.79
CA GLN A 353 -8.60 2.87 -16.54
C GLN A 353 -7.66 3.99 -16.08
N LEU A 354 -6.75 3.70 -15.15
CA LEU A 354 -5.79 4.67 -14.66
C LEU A 354 -4.86 5.17 -15.77
N ASP A 355 -4.44 4.31 -16.70
CA ASP A 355 -3.61 4.69 -17.85
C ASP A 355 -4.32 5.71 -18.75
N PHE A 356 -5.63 5.54 -18.94
CA PHE A 356 -6.47 6.49 -19.66
C PHE A 356 -6.58 7.83 -18.90
N GLU A 357 -6.95 7.79 -17.63
CA GLU A 357 -7.08 8.99 -16.79
C GLU A 357 -5.77 9.77 -16.70
N MET A 358 -4.65 9.06 -16.53
CA MET A 358 -3.33 9.65 -16.57
C MET A 358 -3.14 10.38 -17.90
N LYS A 359 -3.32 9.71 -19.05
CA LYS A 359 -3.11 10.31 -20.39
C LYS A 359 -3.84 11.63 -20.56
N GLU A 360 -5.12 11.67 -20.20
CA GLU A 360 -5.93 12.90 -20.27
C GLU A 360 -5.33 14.02 -19.43
N VAL A 361 -4.90 13.71 -18.21
CA VAL A 361 -4.31 14.67 -17.28
C VAL A 361 -2.99 15.24 -17.81
N HIS A 362 -2.14 14.43 -18.47
CA HIS A 362 -0.90 14.93 -19.08
C HIS A 362 -1.14 15.77 -20.32
N GLU A 363 -2.04 15.34 -21.20
CA GLU A 363 -2.43 16.14 -22.37
C GLU A 363 -2.97 17.50 -21.91
N PHE A 364 -3.74 17.54 -20.83
CA PHE A 364 -4.21 18.78 -20.24
C PHE A 364 -3.07 19.65 -19.69
N ALA A 365 -2.09 19.06 -18.99
CA ALA A 365 -0.90 19.78 -18.54
C ALA A 365 -0.11 20.36 -19.71
N GLU A 366 0.11 19.60 -20.78
CA GLU A 366 0.76 20.08 -22.00
C GLU A 366 0.00 21.24 -22.63
N LEU A 367 -1.33 21.18 -22.70
CA LEU A 367 -2.16 22.27 -23.21
C LEU A 367 -2.00 23.55 -22.39
N ILE A 368 -1.96 23.46 -21.06
CA ILE A 368 -1.73 24.63 -20.20
C ILE A 368 -0.33 25.20 -20.43
N THR A 369 0.71 24.36 -20.47
CA THR A 369 2.09 24.77 -20.72
C THR A 369 2.23 25.44 -22.09
N ARG A 370 1.58 24.90 -23.13
CA ARG A 370 1.52 25.52 -24.45
C ARG A 370 0.77 26.85 -24.44
N GLN A 371 -0.33 26.98 -23.71
CA GLN A 371 -1.03 28.27 -23.57
C GLN A 371 -0.20 29.32 -22.83
N GLN A 372 0.52 28.94 -21.76
CA GLN A 372 1.45 29.82 -21.06
C GLN A 372 2.60 30.24 -21.97
N SER A 373 3.20 29.29 -22.71
CA SER A 373 4.24 29.56 -23.70
C SER A 373 3.73 30.49 -24.81
N ASN A 374 2.53 30.25 -25.34
CA ASN A 374 1.92 31.11 -26.36
C ASN A 374 1.68 32.53 -25.85
N LYS A 375 1.18 32.71 -24.62
CA LYS A 375 1.03 34.05 -24.01
C LYS A 375 2.37 34.74 -23.78
N MET A 376 3.37 34.00 -23.32
CA MET A 376 4.72 34.55 -23.14
C MET A 376 5.33 34.92 -24.49
N MET A 377 5.13 34.11 -25.51
CA MET A 377 5.58 34.35 -26.89
C MET A 377 4.83 35.52 -27.54
N GLU A 378 3.56 35.73 -27.20
CA GLU A 378 2.77 36.90 -27.58
C GLU A 378 3.28 38.18 -26.90
N ILE A 379 3.56 38.14 -25.59
CA ILE A 379 4.20 39.27 -24.87
C ILE A 379 5.59 39.55 -25.43
N LEU A 380 6.41 38.52 -25.68
CA LEU A 380 7.75 38.66 -26.26
C LEU A 380 7.67 39.21 -27.69
N SER A 381 6.68 38.79 -28.47
CA SER A 381 6.42 39.34 -29.80
C SER A 381 5.97 40.79 -29.73
N VAL A 382 5.08 41.18 -28.81
CA VAL A 382 4.62 42.57 -28.65
C VAL A 382 5.77 43.46 -28.18
N VAL A 383 6.53 43.03 -27.17
CA VAL A 383 7.71 43.75 -26.67
C VAL A 383 8.79 43.81 -27.77
N GLY A 384 9.06 42.70 -28.46
CA GLY A 384 10.00 42.64 -29.58
C GLY A 384 9.59 43.56 -30.73
N SER A 385 8.33 43.48 -31.18
CA SER A 385 7.78 44.35 -32.23
C SER A 385 7.82 45.83 -31.84
N GLY A 386 7.50 46.13 -30.58
CA GLY A 386 7.53 47.49 -30.04
C GLY A 386 8.94 48.07 -29.94
N LEU A 387 9.97 47.22 -29.73
CA LEU A 387 11.37 47.65 -29.65
C LEU A 387 12.07 47.70 -31.01
N VAL A 388 11.58 47.00 -32.03
CA VAL A 388 12.18 47.01 -33.39
C VAL A 388 12.13 48.41 -34.02
N ILE A 389 11.01 49.13 -33.91
CA ILE A 389 10.83 50.45 -34.55
C ILE A 389 11.76 51.52 -33.91
N PRO A 390 11.79 51.69 -32.58
CA PRO A 390 12.72 52.61 -31.94
C PRO A 390 14.18 52.24 -32.20
N THR A 391 14.53 50.95 -32.16
CA THR A 391 15.92 50.49 -32.38
C THR A 391 16.38 50.77 -33.82
N PHE A 392 15.49 50.62 -34.80
CA PHE A 392 15.77 50.96 -36.20
C PHE A 392 15.94 52.47 -36.40
N VAL A 393 15.10 53.29 -35.76
CA VAL A 393 15.21 54.76 -35.78
C VAL A 393 16.52 55.20 -35.11
N THR A 394 16.82 54.71 -33.90
CA THR A 394 18.07 55.05 -33.20
C THR A 394 19.32 54.55 -33.94
N GLY A 395 19.23 53.40 -34.62
CA GLY A 395 20.31 52.89 -35.48
C GLY A 395 20.51 53.78 -36.71
N PHE A 396 19.44 54.20 -37.37
CA PHE A 396 19.48 55.07 -38.55
C PHE A 396 20.02 56.47 -38.23
N PHE A 397 19.63 57.05 -37.10
CA PHE A 397 20.11 58.38 -36.66
C PHE A 397 21.43 58.33 -35.86
N GLY A 398 21.81 57.18 -35.33
CA GLY A 398 23.07 56.95 -34.61
C GLY A 398 24.23 56.53 -35.52
N MET A 399 23.94 56.05 -36.74
CA MET A 399 24.95 55.97 -37.80
C MET A 399 25.25 57.40 -38.27
N ASN A 400 26.50 57.86 -38.11
CA ASN A 400 26.95 59.22 -38.45
C ASN A 400 26.58 59.64 -39.90
N ILE A 401 25.39 60.20 -40.08
CA ILE A 401 24.99 61.02 -41.25
C ILE A 401 25.19 62.51 -40.89
N LEU A 402 26.18 62.79 -40.05
CA LEU A 402 26.69 64.11 -39.73
C LEU A 402 28.20 64.07 -39.83
N ASP A 403 28.71 63.87 -41.04
CA ASP A 403 29.95 64.52 -41.44
C ASP A 403 29.90 64.83 -42.93
N ASN A 404 30.25 66.08 -43.26
CA ASN A 404 30.37 66.67 -44.60
C ASN A 404 29.22 67.52 -45.15
N GLN A 405 28.55 68.36 -44.34
CA GLN A 405 28.21 69.71 -44.81
C GLN A 405 28.15 70.69 -43.62
N LEU A 406 29.30 71.31 -43.29
CA LEU A 406 29.45 72.71 -42.84
C LEU A 406 30.89 72.95 -42.35
N GLY A 407 31.75 73.29 -43.31
CA GLY A 407 33.08 73.82 -43.07
C GLY A 407 33.54 74.53 -44.34
N ARG A 408 33.23 75.83 -44.42
CA ARG A 408 33.87 76.77 -45.35
C ARG A 408 35.32 76.97 -44.98
#